data_AF-A0A0L8GDV1-F1
#
_entry.id   AF-A0A0L8GDV1-F1
#
_cell.length_a   1.000
_cell.length_b   1.000
_cell.length_c   1.000
_cell.angle_alpha   90.00
_cell.angle_beta   90.00
_cell.angle_gamma   90.00
#
_symmetry.space_group_name_H-M   'P 1'
#
loop_
_entity.id
_entity.type
_entity.pdbx_description
1 polymer ?
#
loop_
_entity_poly.entity_id
_entity_poly.type
_entity_poly.pdbx_seq_one_letter_code
_entity_poly.pdbx_strand_id
1 'polypeptide(L)' 'MVKRCAWGLCNTDDRYPERLFGGVKFIPFPKPRRQRDKCLRWIERCGRIPEQLNVNIVDGNKNLYVCSKV' A
#
# COMPACT_ATOMS: atom_id res chain seq x y z
N MET A 1 1.03 -13.51 6.51
CA MET A 1 1.77 -12.70 5.54
C MET A 1 1.94 -11.30 6.10
N VAL A 2 3.14 -10.74 6.01
CA VAL A 2 3.51 -9.42 6.55
C VAL A 2 2.78 -8.32 5.79
N LYS A 3 2.14 -7.40 6.51
CA LYS A 3 1.54 -6.18 5.94
C LYS A 3 2.52 -5.04 6.07
N ARG A 4 2.92 -4.47 4.94
CA ARG A 4 3.75 -3.28 4.85
C ARG A 4 3.03 -2.20 4.07
N CYS A 5 3.17 -0.95 4.51
CA CYS A 5 2.62 0.19 3.80
C CYS A 5 3.35 0.42 2.46
N ALA A 6 2.58 0.58 1.39
CA ALA A 6 3.06 0.88 0.05
C ALA A 6 3.36 2.37 -0.16
N TRP A 7 3.01 3.25 0.77
CA TRP A 7 3.37 4.66 0.70
C TRP A 7 4.89 4.84 0.73
N GLY A 8 5.46 5.64 -0.18
CA GLY A 8 6.90 5.68 -0.44
C GLY A 8 7.75 6.07 0.78
N LEU A 9 7.27 7.03 1.58
CA LEU A 9 7.95 7.51 2.79
C LEU A 9 7.53 6.78 4.07
N CYS A 10 6.61 5.82 3.99
CA CYS A 10 6.10 5.14 5.17
C CYS A 10 6.85 3.83 5.43
N ASN A 11 7.29 3.66 6.67
CA ASN A 11 7.96 2.45 7.17
C ASN A 11 7.07 1.59 8.08
N THR A 12 5.76 1.85 8.09
CA THR A 12 4.79 1.08 8.87
C THR A 12 4.69 -0.34 8.33
N ASP A 13 4.88 -1.29 9.23
CA ASP A 13 5.02 -2.71 8.93
C ASP A 13 4.57 -3.50 10.17
N ASP A 14 3.73 -4.51 9.97
CA ASP A 14 3.08 -5.24 11.07
C ASP A 14 4.02 -6.16 11.86
N ARG A 15 5.25 -6.34 11.40
CA ARG A 15 6.31 -7.02 12.17
C ARG A 15 6.82 -6.20 13.35
N TYR A 16 6.53 -4.90 13.39
CA TYR A 16 7.00 -3.95 14.39
C TYR A 16 5.81 -3.35 15.14
N PRO A 17 5.25 -4.04 16.16
CA PRO A 17 4.07 -3.59 16.90
C PRO A 17 4.24 -2.19 17.51
N GLU A 18 5.46 -1.83 17.89
CA GLU A 18 5.82 -0.51 18.39
C GLU A 18 5.67 0.62 17.36
N ARG A 19 5.43 0.30 16.08
CA ARG A 19 5.13 1.29 15.03
C ARG A 19 3.64 1.41 14.73
N LEU A 20 2.81 0.56 15.34
CA LEU A 20 1.36 0.50 15.13
C LEU A 20 0.56 1.23 16.22
N PHE A 21 1.24 2.01 17.09
CA PHE A 21 0.59 2.83 18.11
C PHE A 21 -0.46 3.76 17.50
N GLY A 22 -1.57 3.94 18.21
CA GLY A 22 -2.71 4.73 17.73
C GLY A 22 -3.71 3.96 16.87
N GLY A 23 -3.65 2.61 16.85
CA GLY A 23 -4.64 1.78 16.17
C GLY A 23 -4.54 1.83 14.66
N VAL A 24 -3.30 1.88 14.14
CA VAL A 24 -3.04 1.94 12.69
C VAL A 24 -3.65 0.74 11.97
N LYS A 25 -4.46 1.02 10.95
CA LYS A 25 -5.10 0.00 10.11
C LYS A 25 -4.40 -0.09 8.76
N PHE A 26 -4.33 -1.29 8.19
CA PHE A 26 -3.84 -1.52 6.83
C PHE A 26 -5.02 -1.60 5.87
N ILE A 27 -5.12 -0.63 4.97
CA ILE A 27 -6.17 -0.52 3.96
C ILE A 27 -5.69 -1.23 2.69
N PRO A 28 -6.43 -2.22 2.16
CA PRO A 28 -6.04 -2.94 0.95
C PRO A 28 -5.94 -2.01 -0.26
N PHE A 29 -4.91 -2.23 -1.08
CA PHE A 29 -4.72 -1.47 -2.31
C PHE A 29 -5.84 -1.79 -3.33
N PRO A 30 -6.46 -0.79 -3.98
CA PRO A 30 -7.48 -1.01 -5.00
C PRO A 30 -6.95 -1.88 -6.14
N LYS A 31 -7.70 -2.92 -6.52
CA LYS A 31 -7.29 -3.81 -7.60
C LYS A 31 -7.61 -3.25 -8.98
N PRO A 32 -6.67 -3.29 -9.94
CA PRO A 32 -6.86 -2.68 -11.25
C PRO A 32 -8.02 -3.31 -12.02
N ARG A 33 -8.24 -4.63 -11.89
CA ARG A 33 -9.37 -5.34 -12.54
C ARG A 33 -10.75 -4.88 -12.10
N ARG A 34 -10.89 -4.33 -10.88
CA ARG A 34 -12.17 -3.89 -10.32
C ARG A 34 -12.31 -2.37 -10.25
N GLN A 35 -11.21 -1.66 -10.00
CA GLN A 35 -11.20 -0.23 -9.69
C GLN A 35 -9.95 0.43 -10.32
N ARG A 36 -9.84 0.38 -11.65
CA ARG A 36 -8.66 0.85 -12.40
C ARG A 36 -8.26 2.29 -12.06
N ASP A 37 -9.18 3.24 -12.16
CA ASP A 37 -8.88 4.67 -11.95
C ASP A 37 -8.49 4.97 -10.50
N LYS A 38 -9.08 4.25 -9.54
CA LYS A 38 -8.70 4.36 -8.13
C LYS A 38 -7.30 3.77 -7.89
N CYS A 39 -6.99 2.64 -8.52
CA CYS A 39 -5.68 2.01 -8.46
C CYS A 39 -4.59 2.94 -9.02
N LEU A 40 -4.82 3.55 -10.19
CA LEU A 40 -3.87 4.48 -10.81
C LEU A 40 -3.62 5.69 -9.91
N ARG A 41 -4.68 6.31 -9.38
CA ARG A 41 -4.55 7.42 -8.42
C ARG A 41 -3.75 7.02 -7.17
N TRP A 42 -3.95 5.81 -6.66
CA TRP A 42 -3.18 5.34 -5.50
C TRP A 42 -1.70 5.13 -5.83
N ILE A 43 -1.38 4.56 -7.00
CA ILE A 43 0.01 4.36 -7.44
C ILE A 43 0.73 5.71 -7.52
N GLU A 44 0.12 6.68 -8.19
CA GLU A 44 0.65 8.04 -8.32
C GLU A 44 0.88 8.70 -6.96
N ARG A 45 -0.13 8.67 -6.07
CA ARG A 45 -0.05 9.31 -4.75
C ARG A 45 0.92 8.64 -3.79
N CYS A 46 1.17 7.33 -3.94
CA CYS A 46 2.15 6.63 -3.11
C CYS A 46 3.59 7.13 -3.37
N GLY A 47 3.85 7.82 -4.49
CA GLY A 47 5.13 8.47 -4.75
C GLY A 47 6.31 7.51 -4.86
N ARG A 48 6.06 6.26 -5.27
CA ARG A 48 7.12 5.27 -5.52
C ARG A 48 7.53 5.30 -6.99
N ILE A 49 8.77 4.92 -7.24
CA ILE A 49 9.26 4.75 -8.61
C ILE A 49 8.51 3.61 -9.32
N PRO A 50 8.29 3.69 -10.65
CA PRO A 50 7.49 2.70 -11.40
C PRO A 50 7.97 1.25 -11.25
N GLU A 51 9.26 1.03 -11.06
CA GLU A 51 9.86 -0.30 -10.86
C GLU A 51 9.44 -0.94 -9.53
N GLN A 52 9.08 -0.12 -8.54
CA GLN A 52 8.65 -0.58 -7.21
C GLN A 52 7.13 -0.65 -7.07
N LEU A 53 6.38 0.18 -7.81
CA LEU A 53 4.93 0.21 -7.73
C LEU A 53 4.34 0.62 -9.08
N ASN A 54 3.74 -0.35 -9.76
CA ASN A 54 2.99 -0.15 -11.00
C ASN A 54 1.78 -1.09 -11.05
N VAL A 55 0.94 -0.93 -12.08
CA VAL A 55 -0.30 -1.68 -12.23
C VAL A 55 -0.09 -3.20 -12.23
N ASN A 56 0.96 -3.69 -12.89
CA ASN A 56 1.25 -5.13 -12.97
C ASN A 56 1.64 -5.69 -11.59
N ILE A 57 2.43 -4.93 -10.82
CA ILE A 57 2.78 -5.28 -9.43
C ILE A 57 1.51 -5.33 -8.56
N VAL A 58 0.62 -4.34 -8.69
CA VAL A 58 -0.63 -4.32 -7.91
C VAL A 58 -1.56 -5.48 -8.29
N ASP A 59 -1.63 -5.85 -9.58
CA ASP A 59 -2.46 -6.96 -10.06
C ASP A 59 -1.92 -8.31 -9.56
N GLY A 60 -0.60 -8.52 -9.62
CA GLY A 60 0.06 -9.74 -9.17
C GLY A 60 0.13 -9.89 -7.64
N ASN A 61 0.16 -8.80 -6.89
CA ASN A 61 0.33 -8.83 -5.44
C ASN A 61 -0.98 -8.57 -4.68
N LYS A 62 -1.63 -9.64 -4.19
CA LYS A 62 -2.88 -9.55 -3.40
C LYS A 62 -2.72 -8.85 -2.04
N ASN A 63 -1.50 -8.72 -1.54
CA ASN A 63 -1.19 -8.30 -0.17
C ASN A 63 -0.43 -6.96 -0.15
N LEU A 64 -0.95 -6.01 -0.92
CA LEU A 64 -0.47 -4.64 -0.95
C LEU A 64 -1.44 -3.76 -0.15
N TYR A 65 -0.90 -2.92 0.72
CA TYR A 65 -1.70 -2.13 1.67
C TYR A 65 -1.15 -0.70 1.80
N VAL A 66 -2.00 0.24 2.21
CA VAL A 66 -1.59 1.57 2.69
C VAL A 66 -2.08 1.70 4.12
N CYS A 67 -1.25 2.18 5.04
CA CYS A 67 -1.64 2.36 6.44
C CYS A 67 -2.51 3.61 6.62
N SER A 68 -3.34 3.63 7.66
CA SER A 68 -4.16 4.77 8.06
C SER A 68 -3.41 5.85 8.85
N LYS A 69 -2.07 5.82 8.85
CA LYS A 69 -1.24 6.81 9.53
C LYS A 69 -1.33 8.12 8.75
N VAL A 70 -1.83 9.16 9.40
CA VAL A 70 -1.91 10.54 8.88
C VAL A 70 -0.58 11.23 9.11
#